data_AF-A0A7L7L1E8-F1
#
_entry.id   AF-A0A7L7L1E8-F1
#
_cell.length_a   1.000
_cell.length_b   1.000
_cell.length_c   1.000
_cell.angle_alpha   90.00
_cell.angle_beta   90.00
_cell.angle_gamma   90.00
#
_symmetry.space_group_name_H-M   'P 1'
#
loop_
_entity.id
_entity.type
_entity.pdbx_description
1 polymer ?
#
loop_
_entity_poly.entity_id
_entity_poly.type
_entity_poly.pdbx_seq_one_letter_code
_entity_poly.pdbx_strand_id
1 'polypeptide(L)'
;MDVTNVKPDNINSSLPQNPHRRNLLILAAVFLVLLASVWIWKTVQINNLKNEAATERQQLQNQAYKMILTTHEEHLMHLAKPFVWAVRTEMLNKNISQVSQYANDLVKEKNFQSIVITNEKGIIVSATDKKLEGKDYANIGNKNYLSRSSTQVNRVKNQLITTSPIMGFNSRLGTAILTYNLQQPNFN
;
A
#
# COMPACT_ATOMS: atom_id res chain seq x y z
N MET A 1 82.39 -76.96 9.21
CA MET A 1 82.36 -75.95 10.28
C MET A 1 82.02 -74.63 9.63
N ASP A 2 80.93 -73.93 9.91
CA ASP A 2 79.73 -74.21 10.69
C ASP A 2 78.69 -73.12 10.29
N VAL A 3 77.40 -73.47 10.37
CA VAL A 3 76.14 -72.69 10.52
C VAL A 3 76.16 -71.14 10.48
N THR A 4 75.16 -70.36 10.03
CA THR A 4 73.66 -70.41 10.09
C THR A 4 73.16 -69.14 9.33
N ASN A 5 72.22 -69.15 8.40
CA ASN A 5 70.74 -69.10 8.53
C ASN A 5 70.17 -68.11 9.57
N VAL A 6 69.58 -66.98 9.13
CA VAL A 6 68.35 -66.37 9.73
C VAL A 6 67.53 -65.63 8.65
N LYS A 7 66.21 -65.89 8.65
CA LYS A 7 65.09 -65.46 7.78
C LYS A 7 64.39 -64.18 8.35
N PRO A 8 63.63 -63.38 7.57
CA PRO A 8 63.36 -61.96 7.85
C PRO A 8 62.03 -61.70 8.55
N ASP A 9 61.88 -60.54 9.21
CA ASP A 9 60.60 -60.08 9.77
C ASP A 9 60.15 -58.69 9.27
N ASN A 10 58.98 -58.76 8.65
CA ASN A 10 57.96 -57.76 8.36
C ASN A 10 57.74 -56.75 9.50
N ILE A 11 57.90 -55.45 9.20
CA ILE A 11 57.49 -54.34 10.06
C ILE A 11 56.12 -53.82 9.59
N ASN A 12 55.05 -54.45 10.07
CA ASN A 12 53.71 -53.88 10.04
C ASN A 12 53.60 -52.87 11.18
N SER A 13 53.78 -51.58 10.87
CA SER A 13 53.65 -50.48 11.82
C SER A 13 52.17 -50.20 12.14
N SER A 14 51.60 -50.94 13.10
CA SER A 14 50.38 -50.52 13.76
C SER A 14 50.64 -49.28 14.63
N LEU A 15 50.02 -48.15 14.29
CA LEU A 15 50.09 -46.91 15.08
C LEU A 15 49.61 -47.14 16.52
N PRO A 16 50.34 -46.67 17.55
CA PRO A 16 49.96 -46.86 18.95
C PRO A 16 48.71 -46.02 19.28
N GLN A 17 47.60 -46.68 19.61
CA GLN A 17 46.42 -45.99 20.13
C GLN A 17 46.61 -45.64 21.61
N ASN A 18 46.93 -44.37 21.88
CA ASN A 18 47.06 -43.83 23.23
C ASN A 18 45.66 -43.55 23.84
N PRO A 19 45.27 -44.23 24.95
CA PRO A 19 43.93 -44.16 25.52
C PRO A 19 43.54 -42.75 26.03
N HIS A 20 44.51 -41.93 26.48
CA HIS A 20 44.23 -40.57 26.93
C HIS A 20 43.84 -39.61 25.80
N ARG A 21 44.38 -39.82 24.58
CA ARG A 21 44.01 -38.99 23.41
C ARG A 21 42.59 -39.28 22.95
N ARG A 22 42.12 -40.53 23.06
CA ARG A 22 40.73 -40.89 22.75
C ARG A 22 39.73 -40.21 23.69
N ASN A 23 40.00 -40.20 25.00
CA ASN A 23 39.10 -39.55 25.97
C ASN A 23 39.05 -38.02 25.80
N LEU A 24 40.18 -37.39 25.47
CA LEU A 24 40.23 -35.95 25.16
C LEU A 24 39.48 -35.60 23.86
N LEU A 25 39.58 -36.45 22.83
CA LEU A 25 38.83 -36.26 21.58
C LEU A 25 37.32 -36.40 21.79
N ILE A 26 36.88 -37.36 22.62
CA ILE A 26 35.47 -37.54 22.96
C ILE A 26 34.95 -36.32 23.73
N LEU A 27 35.70 -35.83 24.73
CA LEU A 27 35.32 -34.65 25.50
C LEU A 27 35.21 -33.40 24.61
N ALA A 28 36.18 -33.19 23.71
CA ALA A 28 36.16 -32.10 22.75
C ALA A 28 34.98 -32.20 21.79
N ALA A 29 34.65 -33.41 21.30
CA ALA A 29 33.49 -33.64 20.44
C ALA A 29 32.18 -33.33 21.15
N VAL A 30 32.02 -33.75 22.42
CA VAL A 30 30.83 -33.44 23.24
C VAL A 30 30.68 -31.92 23.43
N PHE A 31 31.77 -31.22 23.71
CA PHE A 31 31.75 -29.77 23.85
C PHE A 31 31.35 -29.06 22.55
N LEU A 32 31.84 -29.56 21.41
CA LEU A 32 31.50 -29.03 20.08
C LEU A 32 30.02 -29.24 19.73
N VAL A 33 29.47 -30.40 20.07
CA VAL A 33 28.03 -30.71 19.91
C VAL A 33 27.17 -29.80 20.78
N LEU A 34 27.59 -29.51 22.02
CA LEU A 34 26.89 -28.57 22.90
C LEU A 34 26.93 -27.13 22.36
N LEU A 35 28.05 -26.69 21.80
CA LEU A 35 28.12 -25.37 21.17
C LEU A 35 27.26 -25.28 19.91
N ALA A 36 27.26 -26.33 19.09
CA ALA A 36 26.44 -26.39 17.87
C ALA A 36 24.94 -26.36 18.20
N SER A 37 24.49 -27.10 19.22
CA SER A 37 23.07 -27.13 19.61
C SER A 37 22.56 -25.77 20.09
N VAL A 38 23.35 -25.05 20.90
CA VAL A 38 23.04 -23.67 21.33
C VAL A 38 22.99 -22.71 20.15
N TRP A 39 23.92 -22.84 19.20
CA TRP A 39 23.98 -21.98 18.02
C TRP A 39 22.78 -22.17 17.08
N ILE A 40 22.37 -23.42 16.87
CA ILE A 40 21.18 -23.78 16.09
C ILE A 40 19.92 -23.21 16.76
N TRP A 41 19.76 -23.39 18.07
CA TRP A 41 18.58 -22.91 18.78
C TRP A 41 18.47 -21.38 18.77
N LYS A 42 19.59 -20.68 18.98
CA LYS A 42 19.66 -19.21 18.90
C LYS A 42 19.31 -18.69 17.51
N THR A 43 19.76 -19.37 16.46
CA THR A 43 19.48 -18.99 15.07
C THR A 43 17.99 -19.11 14.75
N VAL A 44 17.34 -20.19 15.19
CA VAL A 44 15.90 -20.39 14.98
C VAL A 44 15.08 -19.33 15.72
N GLN A 45 15.42 -19.01 16.98
CA GLN A 45 14.71 -17.97 17.73
C GLN A 45 14.84 -16.58 17.09
N ILE A 46 16.04 -16.22 16.64
CA ILE A 46 16.28 -14.92 15.99
C ILE A 46 15.50 -14.83 14.67
N ASN A 47 15.46 -15.90 13.89
CA ASN A 47 14.72 -15.90 12.63
C ASN A 47 13.21 -15.82 12.85
N ASN A 48 12.67 -16.54 13.84
CA ASN A 48 11.25 -16.46 14.19
C ASN A 48 10.86 -15.07 14.70
N LEU A 49 11.68 -14.48 15.59
CA LEU A 49 11.44 -13.12 16.11
C LEU A 49 11.54 -12.05 15.01
N LYS A 50 12.49 -12.19 14.08
CA LYS A 50 12.58 -11.30 12.91
C LYS A 50 11.37 -11.42 11.99
N ASN A 51 10.90 -12.64 11.75
CA ASN A 51 9.74 -12.89 10.91
C ASN A 51 8.45 -12.36 11.55
N GLU A 52 8.29 -12.53 12.87
CA GLU A 52 7.17 -11.99 13.64
C GLU A 52 7.19 -10.46 13.63
N ALA A 53 8.34 -9.83 13.91
CA ALA A 53 8.49 -8.38 13.82
C ALA A 53 8.27 -7.84 12.39
N ALA A 54 8.70 -8.57 11.35
CA ALA A 54 8.43 -8.19 9.96
C ALA A 54 6.94 -8.28 9.61
N THR A 55 6.27 -9.33 10.09
CA THR A 55 4.82 -9.52 9.89
C THR A 55 4.03 -8.45 10.64
N GLU A 56 4.38 -8.16 11.89
CA GLU A 56 3.75 -7.12 12.71
C GLU A 56 3.94 -5.74 12.06
N ARG A 57 5.16 -5.41 11.59
CA ARG A 57 5.40 -4.17 10.84
C ARG A 57 4.52 -4.07 9.60
N GLN A 58 4.43 -5.16 8.81
CA GLN A 58 3.59 -5.17 7.62
C GLN A 58 2.11 -5.02 7.97
N GLN A 59 1.64 -5.64 9.06
CA GLN A 59 0.27 -5.50 9.54
C GLN A 59 -0.01 -4.07 10.01
N LEU A 60 0.88 -3.46 10.80
CA LEU A 60 0.78 -2.08 11.24
C LEU A 60 0.77 -1.10 10.07
N GLN A 61 1.64 -1.28 9.08
CA GLN A 61 1.64 -0.47 7.85
C GLN A 61 0.34 -0.60 7.08
N ASN A 62 -0.19 -1.83 6.93
CA ASN A 62 -1.47 -2.08 6.27
C ASN A 62 -2.64 -1.45 7.04
N GLN A 63 -2.64 -1.52 8.37
CA GLN A 63 -3.65 -0.90 9.21
C GLN A 63 -3.60 0.63 9.13
N ALA A 64 -2.40 1.21 9.24
CA ALA A 64 -2.18 2.64 9.09
C ALA A 64 -2.64 3.13 7.71
N TYR A 65 -2.27 2.41 6.65
CA TYR A 65 -2.72 2.73 5.29
C TYR A 65 -4.24 2.66 5.15
N LYS A 66 -4.88 1.60 5.66
CA LYS A 66 -6.36 1.49 5.66
C LYS A 66 -7.00 2.65 6.41
N MET A 67 -6.46 3.03 7.57
CA MET A 67 -6.98 4.14 8.36
C MET A 67 -6.86 5.47 7.60
N ILE A 68 -5.69 5.76 7.02
CA ILE A 68 -5.48 6.94 6.18
C ILE A 68 -6.48 6.97 5.02
N LEU A 69 -6.69 5.83 4.35
CA LEU A 69 -7.68 5.72 3.27
C LEU A 69 -9.10 6.04 3.74
N THR A 70 -9.57 5.41 4.81
CA THR A 70 -10.92 5.64 5.33
C THR A 70 -11.11 7.09 5.77
N THR A 71 -10.11 7.68 6.42
CA THR A 71 -10.14 9.09 6.82
C THR A 71 -10.24 10.02 5.62
N HIS A 72 -9.47 9.78 4.54
CA HIS A 72 -9.57 10.58 3.33
C HIS A 72 -10.94 10.47 2.66
N GLU A 73 -11.55 9.28 2.64
CA GLU A 73 -12.90 9.12 2.10
C GLU A 73 -13.94 9.91 2.89
N GLU A 74 -13.90 9.81 4.22
CA GLU A 74 -14.81 10.56 5.10
C GLU A 74 -14.63 12.07 4.94
N HIS A 75 -13.38 12.55 4.91
CA HIS A 75 -13.07 13.95 4.70
C HIS A 75 -13.58 14.45 3.34
N LEU A 76 -13.34 13.72 2.26
CA LEU A 76 -13.83 14.08 0.93
C LEU A 76 -15.36 14.08 0.88
N MET A 77 -16.01 13.11 1.53
CA MET A 77 -17.46 13.06 1.63
C MET A 77 -18.03 14.28 2.37
N HIS A 78 -17.35 14.73 3.43
CA HIS A 78 -17.74 15.93 4.18
C HIS A 78 -17.44 17.23 3.43
N LEU A 79 -16.29 17.35 2.78
CA LEU A 79 -15.89 18.53 2.00
C LEU A 79 -16.74 18.72 0.73
N ALA A 80 -17.22 17.62 0.13
CA ALA A 80 -18.08 17.70 -1.05
C ALA A 80 -19.39 18.44 -0.77
N LYS A 81 -19.94 18.36 0.45
CA LYS A 81 -21.22 19.00 0.80
C LYS A 81 -21.18 20.54 0.69
N PRO A 82 -20.30 21.27 1.41
CA PRO A 82 -20.23 22.72 1.29
C PRO A 82 -19.79 23.17 -0.10
N PHE A 83 -18.90 22.43 -0.77
CA PHE A 83 -18.52 22.72 -2.16
C PHE A 83 -19.74 22.67 -3.10
N VAL A 84 -20.54 21.61 -3.01
CA VAL A 84 -21.76 21.46 -3.82
C VAL A 84 -22.81 22.52 -3.47
N TRP A 85 -22.90 22.96 -2.22
CA TRP A 85 -23.79 24.06 -1.84
C TRP A 85 -23.36 25.38 -2.49
N ALA A 86 -22.07 25.70 -2.48
CA ALA A 86 -21.54 26.87 -3.16
C ALA A 86 -21.81 26.80 -4.68
N VAL A 87 -21.52 25.66 -5.30
CA VAL A 87 -21.79 25.42 -6.74
C VAL A 87 -23.29 25.52 -7.04
N ARG A 88 -24.16 24.96 -6.19
CA ARG A 88 -25.62 25.01 -6.34
C ARG A 88 -26.11 26.45 -6.41
N THR A 89 -25.67 27.31 -5.48
CA THR A 89 -26.08 28.72 -5.43
C THR A 89 -25.77 29.41 -6.75
N GLU A 90 -24.56 29.22 -7.26
CA GLU A 90 -24.14 29.85 -8.51
C GLU A 90 -24.81 29.23 -9.75
N MET A 91 -25.06 27.92 -9.76
CA MET A 91 -25.83 27.27 -10.83
C MET A 91 -27.28 27.76 -10.88
N LEU A 92 -27.92 27.98 -9.73
CA LEU A 92 -29.27 28.56 -9.66
C LEU A 92 -29.28 30.01 -10.20
N ASN A 93 -28.21 30.75 -9.95
CA ASN A 93 -28.00 32.11 -10.46
C ASN A 93 -27.49 32.14 -11.91
N LYS A 94 -27.34 30.98 -12.57
CA LYS A 94 -26.77 30.82 -13.92
C LYS A 94 -25.34 31.39 -14.06
N ASN A 95 -24.61 31.48 -12.96
CA ASN A 95 -23.25 32.02 -12.91
C ASN A 95 -22.19 30.92 -13.05
N ILE A 96 -22.08 30.36 -14.27
CA ILE A 96 -21.12 29.28 -14.55
C ILE A 96 -19.66 29.75 -14.42
N SER A 97 -19.40 31.04 -14.61
CA SER A 97 -18.07 31.62 -14.40
C SER A 97 -17.60 31.43 -12.95
N GLN A 98 -18.46 31.72 -11.98
CA GLN A 98 -18.14 31.53 -10.56
C GLN A 98 -17.99 30.06 -10.19
N VAL A 99 -18.82 29.19 -10.76
CA VAL A 99 -18.69 27.73 -10.64
C VAL A 99 -17.31 27.25 -11.12
N SER A 100 -16.83 27.78 -12.26
CA SER A 100 -15.48 27.49 -12.75
C SER A 100 -14.39 28.01 -11.82
N GLN A 101 -14.58 29.17 -11.19
CA GLN A 101 -13.61 29.70 -10.24
C GLN A 101 -13.47 28.78 -9.03
N TYR A 102 -14.59 28.33 -8.44
CA TYR A 102 -14.55 27.38 -7.32
C TYR A 102 -13.83 26.08 -7.67
N ALA A 103 -14.08 25.52 -8.85
CA ALA A 103 -13.38 24.32 -9.32
C ALA A 103 -11.88 24.57 -9.51
N ASN A 104 -11.51 25.69 -10.12
CA ASN A 104 -10.10 26.04 -10.36
C ASN A 104 -9.34 26.38 -9.07
N ASP A 105 -10.03 26.87 -8.04
CA ASP A 105 -9.40 27.13 -6.75
C ASP A 105 -9.24 25.83 -5.94
N LEU A 106 -10.27 24.98 -5.90
CA LEU A 106 -10.18 23.71 -5.18
C LEU A 106 -9.16 22.74 -5.80
N VAL A 107 -8.95 22.76 -7.12
CA VAL A 107 -7.96 21.86 -7.75
C VAL A 107 -6.51 22.25 -7.45
N LYS A 108 -6.26 23.48 -6.99
CA LYS A 108 -4.92 23.91 -6.54
C LYS A 108 -4.54 23.31 -5.20
N GLU A 109 -5.52 22.84 -4.43
CA GLU A 109 -5.28 22.17 -3.16
C GLU A 109 -4.54 20.85 -3.34
N LYS A 110 -3.75 20.48 -2.33
CA LYS A 110 -2.88 19.30 -2.40
C LYS A 110 -3.71 18.04 -2.74
N ASN A 111 -3.19 17.28 -3.70
CA ASN A 111 -3.73 16.00 -4.17
C ASN A 111 -5.05 16.07 -4.95
N PHE A 112 -5.73 17.22 -5.09
CA PHE A 112 -6.82 17.33 -6.04
C PHE A 112 -6.26 17.34 -7.48
N GLN A 113 -6.75 16.45 -8.33
CA GLN A 113 -6.25 16.31 -9.71
C GLN A 113 -7.18 16.97 -10.72
N SER A 114 -8.48 16.78 -10.56
CA SER A 114 -9.48 17.25 -11.51
C SER A 114 -10.81 17.44 -10.83
N ILE A 115 -11.51 18.50 -11.23
CA ILE A 115 -12.88 18.78 -10.79
C ILE A 115 -13.71 19.02 -12.05
N VAL A 116 -14.81 18.27 -12.14
CA VAL A 116 -15.74 18.30 -13.26
C VAL A 116 -17.13 18.50 -12.73
N ILE A 117 -17.87 19.39 -13.35
CA ILE A 117 -19.26 19.69 -13.02
C ILE A 117 -20.09 19.49 -14.28
N THR A 118 -21.07 18.62 -14.20
CA THR A 118 -22.01 18.33 -15.29
C THR A 118 -23.34 19.02 -15.04
N ASN A 119 -24.11 19.26 -16.10
CA ASN A 119 -25.54 19.56 -15.99
C ASN A 119 -26.37 18.27 -15.80
N GLU A 120 -27.69 18.45 -15.75
CA GLU A 120 -28.69 17.36 -15.64
C GLU A 120 -28.61 16.33 -16.77
N LYS A 121 -28.13 16.73 -17.95
CA LYS A 121 -27.98 15.88 -19.14
C LYS A 121 -26.64 15.14 -19.17
N GLY A 122 -25.75 15.38 -18.21
CA GLY A 122 -24.40 14.81 -18.19
C GLY A 122 -23.36 15.57 -19.01
N ILE A 123 -23.73 16.71 -19.61
CA ILE A 123 -22.79 17.57 -20.33
C ILE A 123 -21.95 18.37 -19.34
N ILE A 124 -20.65 18.42 -19.57
CA ILE A 124 -19.69 19.12 -18.73
C ILE A 124 -19.85 20.63 -18.93
N VAL A 125 -20.30 21.33 -17.89
CA VAL A 125 -20.50 22.78 -17.90
C VAL A 125 -19.35 23.54 -17.27
N SER A 126 -18.54 22.88 -16.44
CA SER A 126 -17.32 23.44 -15.88
C SER A 126 -16.34 22.31 -15.60
N ALA A 127 -15.08 22.50 -16.00
CA ALA A 127 -14.00 21.59 -15.68
C ALA A 127 -12.69 22.33 -15.47
N THR A 128 -11.83 21.77 -14.62
CA THR A 128 -10.47 22.27 -14.42
C THR A 128 -9.60 22.05 -15.66
N ASP A 129 -9.85 20.98 -16.42
CA ASP A 129 -9.37 20.87 -17.80
C ASP A 129 -10.42 21.42 -18.77
N LYS A 130 -10.15 22.62 -19.30
CA LYS A 130 -11.04 23.33 -20.23
C LYS A 130 -11.31 22.57 -21.53
N LYS A 131 -10.47 21.60 -21.91
CA LYS A 131 -10.70 20.78 -23.10
C LYS A 131 -11.87 19.80 -22.93
N LEU A 132 -12.38 19.63 -21.71
CA LEU A 132 -13.50 18.75 -21.40
C LEU A 132 -14.85 19.46 -21.45
N GLU A 133 -14.89 20.78 -21.34
CA GLU A 133 -16.14 21.54 -21.32
C GLU A 133 -16.92 21.35 -22.63
N GLY A 134 -18.24 21.21 -22.52
CA GLY A 134 -19.14 20.93 -23.64
C GLY A 134 -19.22 19.46 -24.06
N LYS A 135 -18.33 18.58 -23.55
CA LYS A 135 -18.39 17.14 -23.84
C LYS A 135 -19.38 16.42 -22.92
N ASP A 136 -19.88 15.29 -23.39
CA ASP A 136 -20.64 14.36 -22.55
C ASP A 136 -19.69 13.58 -21.63
N TYR A 137 -19.92 13.64 -20.33
CA TYR A 137 -19.11 12.93 -19.34
C TYR A 137 -19.16 11.42 -19.54
N ALA A 138 -20.26 10.85 -20.05
CA ALA A 138 -20.40 9.42 -20.29
C ALA A 138 -19.37 8.86 -21.30
N ASN A 139 -18.81 9.72 -22.16
CA ASN A 139 -17.81 9.32 -23.16
C ASN A 139 -16.38 9.31 -22.60
N ILE A 140 -16.12 10.02 -21.50
CA ILE A 140 -14.78 10.19 -20.94
C ILE A 140 -14.63 9.58 -19.54
N GLY A 141 -15.74 9.26 -18.89
CA GLY A 141 -15.78 8.77 -17.52
C GLY A 141 -16.88 7.75 -17.29
N ASN A 142 -17.07 7.37 -16.02
CA ASN A 142 -18.06 6.36 -15.68
C ASN A 142 -19.47 6.98 -15.57
N LYS A 143 -20.35 6.66 -16.52
CA LYS A 143 -21.75 7.14 -16.54
C LYS A 143 -22.52 6.87 -15.24
N ASN A 144 -22.15 5.84 -14.47
CA ASN A 144 -22.81 5.50 -13.21
C ASN A 144 -22.60 6.56 -12.11
N TYR A 145 -21.67 7.49 -12.30
CA TYR A 145 -21.48 8.63 -11.41
C TYR A 145 -22.58 9.68 -11.58
N LEU A 146 -23.15 9.78 -12.78
CA LEU A 146 -24.21 10.73 -13.10
C LEU A 146 -25.58 10.29 -12.58
N SER A 147 -25.79 9.03 -12.22
CA SER A 147 -27.10 8.53 -11.76
C SER A 147 -27.24 8.45 -10.24
N ARG A 148 -26.21 8.80 -9.47
CA ARG A 148 -26.24 8.72 -8.00
C ARG A 148 -27.15 9.78 -7.37
N SER A 149 -27.91 9.37 -6.36
CA SER A 149 -28.83 10.21 -5.59
C SER A 149 -28.20 10.81 -4.32
N SER A 150 -26.99 10.39 -3.96
CA SER A 150 -26.26 10.89 -2.79
C SER A 150 -24.78 11.06 -3.10
N THR A 151 -24.08 11.81 -2.24
CA THR A 151 -22.62 11.89 -2.28
C THR A 151 -22.01 10.53 -2.01
N GLN A 152 -21.06 10.12 -2.83
CA GLN A 152 -20.34 8.85 -2.72
C GLN A 152 -18.86 9.07 -3.03
N VAL A 153 -18.00 8.27 -2.42
CA VAL A 153 -16.57 8.21 -2.75
C VAL A 153 -16.27 6.82 -3.27
N ASN A 154 -15.69 6.74 -4.48
CA ASN A 154 -15.32 5.48 -5.12
C ASN A 154 -13.81 5.41 -5.27
N ARG A 155 -13.22 4.29 -4.88
CA ARG A 155 -11.80 4.02 -5.10
C ARG A 155 -11.57 3.52 -6.52
N VAL A 156 -10.72 4.19 -7.29
CA VAL A 156 -10.30 3.75 -8.62
C VAL A 156 -8.79 3.79 -8.70
N LYS A 157 -8.15 2.61 -8.70
CA LYS A 157 -6.69 2.46 -8.66
C LYS A 157 -6.09 3.24 -7.47
N ASN A 158 -5.36 4.31 -7.76
CA ASN A 158 -4.66 5.14 -6.80
C ASN A 158 -5.34 6.51 -6.60
N GLN A 159 -6.64 6.58 -6.88
CA GLN A 159 -7.47 7.79 -6.79
C GLN A 159 -8.75 7.52 -6.01
N LEU A 160 -9.24 8.56 -5.33
CA LEU A 160 -10.60 8.63 -4.80
C LEU A 160 -11.42 9.54 -5.72
N ILE A 161 -12.53 9.02 -6.23
CA ILE A 161 -13.47 9.77 -7.06
C ILE A 161 -14.71 10.05 -6.23
N THR A 162 -14.88 11.31 -5.85
CA THR A 162 -16.04 11.78 -5.10
C THR A 162 -17.08 12.32 -6.06
N THR A 163 -18.28 11.77 -6.00
CA THR A 163 -19.41 12.16 -6.85
C THR A 163 -20.52 12.69 -5.97
N SER A 164 -21.04 13.88 -6.26
CA SER A 164 -22.12 14.46 -5.48
C SER A 164 -23.18 15.10 -6.39
N PRO A 165 -24.47 14.75 -6.25
CA PRO A 165 -25.53 15.36 -7.03
C PRO A 165 -25.76 16.80 -6.56
N ILE A 166 -25.87 17.72 -7.53
CA ILE A 166 -26.19 19.12 -7.29
C ILE A 166 -27.71 19.25 -7.46
N MET A 167 -28.43 19.32 -6.34
CA MET A 167 -29.89 19.43 -6.32
C MET A 167 -30.32 20.89 -6.37
N GLY A 168 -31.26 21.22 -7.25
CA GLY A 168 -31.97 22.49 -7.28
C GLY A 168 -33.18 22.47 -6.35
N PHE A 169 -34.10 23.41 -6.54
CA PHE A 169 -35.35 23.44 -5.74
C PHE A 169 -36.29 22.28 -6.10
N ASN A 170 -36.47 22.03 -7.40
CA ASN A 170 -37.46 21.06 -7.90
C ASN A 170 -36.83 19.88 -8.65
N SER A 171 -35.63 20.06 -9.17
CA SER A 171 -34.94 19.09 -10.01
C SER A 171 -33.44 19.08 -9.73
N ARG A 172 -32.76 18.04 -10.20
CA ARG A 172 -31.30 17.98 -10.20
C ARG A 172 -30.74 18.94 -11.23
N LEU A 173 -29.80 19.78 -10.83
CA LEU A 173 -29.09 20.70 -11.73
C LEU A 173 -27.91 20.02 -12.41
N GLY A 174 -27.29 19.04 -11.75
CA GLY A 174 -26.04 18.47 -12.21
C GLY A 174 -25.37 17.48 -11.27
N THR A 175 -24.09 17.23 -11.53
CA THR A 175 -23.23 16.37 -10.70
C THR A 175 -21.85 17.00 -10.58
N ALA A 176 -21.34 17.12 -9.35
CA ALA A 176 -19.95 17.43 -9.09
C ALA A 176 -19.14 16.14 -8.98
N ILE A 177 -18.01 16.08 -9.67
CA ILE A 177 -17.12 14.92 -9.74
C ILE A 177 -15.69 15.41 -9.45
N LEU A 178 -15.15 14.99 -8.31
CA LEU A 178 -13.84 15.39 -7.81
C LEU A 178 -12.92 14.18 -7.84
N THR A 179 -11.73 14.35 -8.41
CA THR A 179 -10.69 13.31 -8.45
C THR A 179 -9.56 13.71 -7.51
N TYR A 180 -9.29 12.85 -6.53
CA TYR A 180 -8.26 13.04 -5.51
C TYR A 180 -7.19 11.96 -5.62
N ASN A 181 -5.91 12.33 -5.61
CA ASN A 181 -4.79 11.41 -5.65
C ASN A 181 -4.51 10.82 -4.28
N LEU A 182 -4.42 9.49 -4.18
CA LEU A 182 -3.92 8.85 -2.98
C LEU A 182 -2.39 8.80 -3.05
N GLN A 183 -1.68 9.59 -2.26
CA GLN A 183 -0.25 9.38 -2.11
C GLN A 183 -0.04 8.11 -1.27
N GLN A 184 0.68 7.12 -1.80
CA GLN A 184 1.07 5.97 -1.00
C GLN A 184 2.07 6.45 0.05
N PRO A 185 1.84 6.15 1.35
CA PRO A 185 2.81 6.50 2.37
C PRO A 185 4.10 5.70 2.14
N ASN A 186 5.22 6.40 1.95
CA ASN A 186 6.53 5.77 1.88
C ASN A 186 7.00 5.48 3.31
N PHE A 187 6.84 4.24 3.74
CA PHE A 187 7.41 3.75 5.00
C PHE A 187 8.84 3.26 4.73
N ASN A 188 9.79 4.20 4.67
CA ASN A 188 11.22 3.87 4.65
C ASN A 188 11.72 3.51 6.05
#